data_AF-A0A9X4RES7-F1
#
_entry.id   AF-A0A9X4RES7-F1
#
_cell.length_a   1.000
_cell.length_b   1.000
_cell.length_c   1.000
_cell.angle_alpha   90.00
_cell.angle_beta   90.00
_cell.angle_gamma   90.00
#
_symmetry.space_group_name_H-M   'P 1'
#
loop_
_entity.id
_entity.type
_entity.pdbx_description
1 polymer ?
#
loop_
_entity_poly.entity_id
_entity_poly.type
_entity_poly.pdbx_seq_one_letter_code
_entity_poly.pdbx_strand_id
1 'polypeptide(L)' 'MPADHRVHVVAEGESLAEIATCYDTTISTLRACNELSERSRLRAGQHLVVPQPTVHL' A
#
# COMPACT_ATOMS: atom_id res chain seq x y z
N MET A 1 8.52 13.65 -11.46
CA MET A 1 8.98 12.71 -10.42
C MET A 1 8.26 11.39 -10.68
N PRO A 2 8.89 10.36 -11.26
CA PRO A 2 8.24 9.06 -11.26
C PRO A 2 8.30 8.56 -9.83
N ALA A 3 7.17 8.60 -9.12
CA ALA A 3 7.00 7.72 -7.99
C ALA A 3 6.92 6.31 -8.59
N ASP A 4 7.92 5.48 -8.36
CA ASP A 4 7.84 4.07 -8.72
C ASP A 4 6.72 3.45 -7.88
N HIS A 5 5.74 2.83 -8.54
CA HIS A 5 4.65 2.13 -7.88
C HIS A 5 4.84 0.65 -8.09
N ARG A 6 4.68 -0.13 -7.03
CA ARG A 6 4.71 -1.59 -7.07
C ARG A 6 3.32 -2.13 -6.71
N VAL A 7 2.96 -3.27 -7.28
CA VAL A 7 1.77 -4.01 -6.84
C VAL A 7 2.17 -4.99 -5.73
N HIS A 8 1.46 -4.94 -4.63
CA HIS A 8 1.55 -5.86 -3.51
C HIS A 8 0.27 -6.69 -3.43
N VAL A 9 0.40 -8.00 -3.26
CA VAL A 9 -0.74 -8.91 -3.08
C VAL A 9 -0.92 -9.11 -1.58
N VAL A 10 -2.06 -8.67 -1.06
CA VAL A 10 -2.37 -8.74 0.37
C VAL A 10 -2.44 -10.19 0.84
N ALA A 11 -1.71 -10.55 1.89
CA ALA A 11 -1.75 -11.88 2.49
C ALA A 11 -2.96 -12.05 3.44
N GLU A 12 -3.30 -13.30 3.78
CA GLU A 12 -4.35 -13.57 4.78
C GLU A 12 -3.96 -13.01 6.16
N GLY A 13 -4.84 -12.17 6.72
CA GLY A 13 -4.64 -11.51 8.01
C GLY A 13 -3.84 -10.21 7.96
N GLU A 14 -3.31 -9.84 6.81
CA GLU A 14 -2.48 -8.65 6.65
C GLU A 14 -3.33 -7.36 6.66
N SER A 15 -2.77 -6.31 7.25
CA SER A 15 -3.45 -5.02 7.45
C SER A 15 -2.77 -3.86 6.71
N LEU A 16 -3.54 -2.80 6.41
CA LEU A 16 -2.99 -1.59 5.75
C LEU A 16 -1.84 -0.97 6.57
N ALA A 17 -1.89 -1.10 7.90
CA ALA A 17 -0.86 -0.59 8.78
C ALA A 17 0.47 -1.34 8.59
N GLU A 18 0.43 -2.67 8.57
CA GLU A 18 1.62 -3.51 8.35
C GLU A 18 2.22 -3.27 6.97
N ILE A 19 1.38 -3.19 5.93
CA ILE A 19 1.82 -2.90 4.56
C ILE A 19 2.45 -1.50 4.52
N ALA A 20 1.81 -0.49 5.11
CA ALA A 20 2.33 0.88 5.13
C ALA A 20 3.72 0.94 5.78
N THR A 21 3.92 0.26 6.92
CA THR A 21 5.23 0.16 7.57
C THR A 21 6.25 -0.60 6.72
N CYS A 22 5.84 -1.70 6.07
CA CYS A 22 6.74 -2.52 5.25
C CYS A 22 7.29 -1.76 4.02
N TYR A 23 6.54 -0.79 3.50
CA TYR A 23 6.92 0.00 2.33
C TYR A 23 7.31 1.44 2.68
N ASP A 24 7.56 1.75 3.97
CA ASP A 24 7.90 3.10 4.43
C ASP A 24 6.95 4.18 3.88
N THR A 25 5.65 3.88 3.91
CA THR A 25 4.58 4.76 3.45
C THR A 25 3.50 4.92 4.51
N THR A 26 2.41 5.63 4.20
CA THR A 26 1.30 5.85 5.14
C THR A 26 0.02 5.19 4.66
N ILE A 27 -0.84 4.81 5.61
CA ILE A 27 -2.18 4.27 5.32
C ILE A 27 -2.97 5.24 4.43
N SER A 28 -2.87 6.54 4.68
CA SER A 28 -3.53 7.58 3.89
C SER A 28 -3.03 7.59 2.44
N THR A 29 -1.71 7.47 2.23
CA THR A 29 -1.11 7.38 0.90
C THR A 29 -1.57 6.11 0.18
N LEU A 30 -1.53 4.95 0.86
CA LEU A 30 -2.02 3.69 0.29
C LEU A 30 -3.49 3.78 -0.10
N ARG A 31 -4.31 4.41 0.74
CA ARG A 31 -5.74 4.64 0.45
C ARG A 31 -5.94 5.54 -0.76
N ALA A 32 -5.21 6.65 -0.83
CA ALA A 32 -5.28 7.57 -1.96
C ALA A 32 -4.85 6.90 -3.28
N CYS A 33 -3.77 6.10 -3.26
CA CYS A 33 -3.29 5.38 -4.43
C CYS A 33 -4.24 4.28 -4.93
N ASN A 34 -5.07 3.72 -4.04
CA ASN A 34 -5.95 2.59 -4.35
C ASN A 34 -7.44 2.94 -4.28
N GLU A 35 -7.76 4.24 -4.17
CA GLU A 35 -9.12 4.76 -4.02
C GLU A 35 -9.91 4.06 -2.88
N LEU A 36 -9.21 3.66 -1.81
CA LEU A 36 -9.80 2.96 -0.69
C LEU A 36 -10.41 3.93 0.32
N SER A 37 -11.66 3.69 0.68
CA SER A 37 -12.35 4.43 1.74
C SER A 37 -11.82 4.07 3.13
N GLU A 38 -12.09 4.91 4.12
CA GLU A 38 -11.66 4.65 5.50
C GLU A 38 -12.27 3.38 6.12
N ARG A 39 -13.43 2.96 5.59
CA ARG A 39 -14.12 1.74 5.99
C ARG A 39 -13.78 0.53 5.13
N SER A 40 -12.96 0.69 4.09
CA SER A 40 -12.55 -0.43 3.24
C SER A 40 -11.68 -1.38 4.05
N ARG A 41 -12.15 -2.63 4.15
CA ARG A 41 -11.37 -3.73 4.71
C ARG A 41 -10.53 -4.34 3.61
N LEU A 42 -9.27 -4.61 3.91
CA LEU A 42 -8.42 -5.41 3.04
C LEU A 42 -8.94 -6.85 2.99
N ARG A 43 -8.82 -7.45 1.82
CA ARG A 43 -9.09 -8.88 1.61
C ARG A 43 -7.81 -9.55 1.16
N ALA A 44 -7.61 -10.78 1.60
CA ALA A 44 -6.52 -11.59 1.10
C ALA A 44 -6.64 -11.77 -0.42
N GLY A 45 -5.50 -11.73 -1.12
CA GLY A 45 -5.43 -11.76 -2.58
C GLY A 45 -5.76 -10.43 -3.25
N GLN A 46 -6.08 -9.37 -2.50
CA GLN A 46 -6.30 -8.05 -3.06
C GLN A 46 -4.98 -7.46 -3.58
N HIS A 47 -5.02 -6.88 -4.78
CA HIS A 47 -3.91 -6.12 -5.32
C HIS A 47 -3.92 -4.70 -4.78
N LEU A 48 -2.83 -4.31 -4.14
CA LEU A 48 -2.60 -2.99 -3.57
C LEU A 48 -1.45 -2.31 -4.28
N VAL A 49 -1.68 -1.14 -4.86
CA VAL A 49 -0.65 -0.26 -5.39
C VAL A 49 0.05 0.42 -4.22
N VAL A 50 1.32 0.09 -4.02
CA VAL A 50 2.17 0.69 -2.99
C VAL A 50 3.20 1.61 -3.66
N PRO A 51 3.30 2.89 -3.24
CA PRO A 51 4.38 3.75 -3.72
C PRO A 51 5.69 3.28 -3.08
N GLN A 52 6.73 3.07 -3.89
CA GLN A 52 8.05 2.79 -3.39
C GLN A 52 8.76 4.12 -3.11
N PRO A 53 9.35 4.32 -1.92
CA PRO A 53 10.31 5.38 -1.77
C PRO A 53 11.46 5.07 -2.72
N THR A 54 11.62 5.88 -3.76
CA THR A 54 12.83 5.88 -4.57
C THR A 54 13.98 6.21 -3.62
N VAL A 55 14.69 5.19 -3.15
CA VAL A 55 15.95 5.37 -2.43
C VAL A 55 16.92 5.92 -3.46
N HIS A 56 17.04 7.24 -3.52
CA HIS A 56 18.21 7.87 -4.13
C HIS A 56 19.40 7.56 -3.23
N LEU A 57 20.20 6.57 -3.66
CA LEU A 57 21.54 6.30 -3.12
C LEU A 57 22.51 7.41 -3.54
#